data_AF-A0A1Y4B656-F1
#
_entry.id   AF-A0A1Y4B656-F1
#
_cell.length_a   1.000
_cell.length_b   1.000
_cell.length_c   1.000
_cell.angle_alpha   90.00
_cell.angle_beta   90.00
_cell.angle_gamma   90.00
#
_symmetry.space_group_name_H-M   'P 1'
#
loop_
_entity.id
_entity.type
_entity.pdbx_description
1 polymer ?
#
loop_
_entity_poly.entity_id
_entity_poly.type
_entity_poly.pdbx_seq_one_letter_code
_entity_poly.pdbx_strand_id
1 'polypeptide(L)'
;MLKGKRAYICSPLSAKTREERMFNMGLAKAYLDTVREVFHCRTYASHAYLPLMLDDTIPEERKLALSIGKQLLDFCDVLIICGGRISSGMEGEIRYAHDTGKEVYWLEGGRDPFQLRKIKNWKEIEYAVQIPENHISE
;
A
#
# COMPACT_ATOMS: atom_id res chain seq x y z
N MET A 1 -11.02 -15.29 5.42
CA MET A 1 -10.25 -15.57 4.18
C MET A 1 -8.75 -15.25 4.29
N LEU A 2 -8.31 -14.30 5.12
CA LEU A 2 -6.88 -13.96 5.28
C LEU A 2 -6.20 -14.54 6.52
N LYS A 3 -6.93 -15.20 7.43
CA LYS A 3 -6.37 -15.75 8.67
C LYS A 3 -5.14 -16.61 8.39
N GLY A 4 -4.01 -16.26 9.01
CA GLY A 4 -2.72 -16.96 8.86
C GLY A 4 -1.91 -16.60 7.61
N LYS A 5 -2.47 -15.87 6.63
CA LYS A 5 -1.73 -15.38 5.46
C LYS A 5 -0.76 -14.25 5.84
N ARG A 6 0.16 -13.95 4.93
CA ARG A 6 1.04 -12.78 4.90
C ARG A 6 0.48 -11.75 3.94
N ALA A 7 0.20 -10.56 4.42
CA ALA A 7 -0.38 -9.46 3.64
C ALA A 7 0.62 -8.32 3.52
N TYR A 8 0.90 -7.92 2.29
CA TYR A 8 1.62 -6.69 2.02
C TYR A 8 0.64 -5.51 2.04
N ILE A 9 0.89 -4.53 2.91
CA ILE A 9 0.11 -3.29 2.94
C ILE A 9 0.69 -2.34 1.91
N CYS A 10 -0.16 -1.89 1.00
CA CYS A 10 0.16 -0.94 -0.05
C CYS A 10 -0.63 0.34 0.23
N SER A 11 0.04 1.42 0.62
CA SER A 11 -0.60 2.71 0.91
C SER A 11 0.27 3.86 0.44
N PRO A 12 -0.27 5.09 0.31
CA PRO A 12 0.54 6.24 -0.10
C PRO A 12 1.73 6.47 0.85
N LEU A 13 2.89 6.80 0.28
CA LEU A 13 4.06 7.28 1.01
C LEU A 13 4.43 8.71 0.57
N SER A 14 4.68 8.88 -0.73
CA SER A 14 5.15 10.14 -1.30
C SER A 14 4.16 11.28 -1.03
N ALA A 15 4.71 12.42 -0.62
CA ALA A 15 4.00 13.64 -0.29
C ALA A 15 4.88 14.86 -0.61
N LYS A 16 4.29 16.05 -0.64
CA LYS A 16 4.99 17.30 -0.96
C LYS A 16 5.94 17.71 0.15
N THR A 17 5.54 17.48 1.41
CA THR A 17 6.32 17.84 2.58
C THR A 17 6.87 16.62 3.31
N ARG A 18 7.89 16.85 4.15
CA ARG A 18 8.46 15.80 5.01
C ARG A 18 7.46 15.38 6.08
N GLU A 19 6.70 16.33 6.61
CA GLU A 19 5.69 16.15 7.65
C GLU A 19 4.56 15.25 7.14
N GLU A 20 4.03 15.53 5.94
CA GLU A 20 3.02 14.67 5.30
C GLU A 20 3.56 13.27 5.01
N ARG A 21 4.84 13.16 4.59
CA ARG A 21 5.47 11.85 4.39
C ARG A 21 5.57 11.07 5.70
N MET A 22 5.97 11.72 6.79
CA MET A 22 6.01 11.10 8.12
C MET A 22 4.60 10.70 8.59
N PHE A 23 3.59 11.50 8.30
CA PHE A 23 2.20 11.16 8.56
C PHE A 23 1.76 9.91 7.78
N ASN A 24 2.08 9.83 6.48
CA ASN A 24 1.82 8.64 5.66
C ASN A 24 2.53 7.39 6.19
N MET A 25 3.76 7.51 6.68
CA MET A 25 4.46 6.41 7.37
C MET A 25 3.71 5.98 8.65
N GLY A 26 3.17 6.93 9.40
CA GLY A 26 2.32 6.67 10.56
C GLY A 26 1.03 5.92 10.19
N LEU A 27 0.36 6.35 9.12
CA LEU A 27 -0.82 5.66 8.58
C LEU A 27 -0.50 4.23 8.12
N ALA A 28 0.64 4.03 7.44
CA ALA A 28 1.09 2.70 7.05
C ALA A 28 1.23 1.77 8.27
N LYS A 29 1.77 2.27 9.39
CA LYS A 29 1.84 1.52 10.67
C LYS A 29 0.46 1.23 11.25
N ALA A 30 -0.44 2.20 11.26
CA ALA A 30 -1.81 1.99 11.72
C ALA A 30 -2.54 0.93 10.88
N TYR A 31 -2.30 0.89 9.56
CA TYR A 31 -2.83 -0.15 8.68
C TYR A 31 -2.23 -1.53 8.97
N LEU A 32 -0.93 -1.63 9.26
CA LEU A 32 -0.30 -2.89 9.68
C LEU A 32 -1.04 -3.49 10.89
N ASP A 33 -1.32 -2.67 11.91
CA ASP A 33 -1.98 -3.10 13.14
C ASP A 33 -3.47 -3.42 12.92
N THR A 34 -4.20 -2.51 12.28
CA THR A 34 -5.63 -2.67 11.99
C THR A 34 -5.90 -3.94 11.19
N VAL A 35 -5.16 -4.15 10.11
CA VAL A 35 -5.37 -5.30 9.22
C VAL A 35 -5.00 -6.61 9.93
N ARG A 36 -3.92 -6.61 10.73
CA ARG A 36 -3.51 -7.77 11.54
C ARG A 36 -4.63 -8.16 12.51
N GLU A 37 -5.19 -7.18 13.21
CA GLU A 37 -6.18 -7.41 14.26
C GLU A 37 -7.53 -7.87 13.69
N VAL A 38 -8.03 -7.16 12.67
CA VAL A 38 -9.35 -7.43 12.09
C VAL A 38 -9.35 -8.70 11.24
N PHE A 39 -8.30 -8.97 10.46
CA PHE A 39 -8.28 -10.08 9.50
C PHE A 39 -7.39 -11.26 9.92
N HIS A 40 -6.75 -11.17 11.09
CA HIS A 40 -5.93 -12.22 11.69
C HIS A 40 -4.80 -12.74 10.78
N CYS A 41 -4.17 -11.83 10.03
CA CYS A 41 -3.04 -12.12 9.16
C CYS A 41 -1.75 -11.46 9.67
N ARG A 42 -0.59 -11.84 9.10
CA ARG A 42 0.68 -11.16 9.33
C ARG A 42 0.83 -10.05 8.30
N THR A 43 1.24 -8.85 8.72
CA THR A 43 1.27 -7.67 7.85
C THR A 43 2.69 -7.16 7.65
N TYR A 44 2.96 -6.63 6.45
CA TYR A 44 4.28 -6.13 6.03
C TYR A 44 4.13 -4.86 5.21
N ALA A 45 4.98 -3.85 5.44
CA ALA A 45 4.99 -2.59 4.70
C ALA A 45 6.40 -2.01 4.72
N SER A 46 7.10 -2.05 3.59
CA SER A 46 8.47 -1.52 3.53
C SER A 46 8.49 -0.01 3.77
N HIS A 47 7.52 0.72 3.20
CA HIS A 47 7.40 2.18 3.29
C HIS A 47 7.07 2.71 4.70
N ALA A 48 6.68 1.86 5.65
CA ALA A 48 6.48 2.27 7.04
C ALA A 48 7.80 2.60 7.77
N TYR A 49 8.92 2.04 7.31
CA TYR A 49 10.22 2.11 8.00
C TYR A 49 11.38 2.46 7.09
N LEU A 50 11.40 1.96 5.85
CA LEU A 50 12.50 2.13 4.92
C LEU A 50 12.86 3.60 4.63
N PRO A 51 11.91 4.57 4.62
CA PRO A 51 12.25 5.99 4.48
C PRO A 51 13.05 6.59 5.65
N LEU A 52 13.25 5.86 6.75
CA LEU A 52 14.18 6.26 7.82
C LEU A 52 15.64 5.92 7.47
N MET A 53 15.85 5.09 6.45
CA MET A 53 17.16 4.60 6.02
C MET A 53 17.53 5.03 4.60
N LEU A 54 16.54 5.21 3.73
CA LEU A 54 16.70 5.57 2.32
C LEU A 54 15.93 6.87 2.00
N ASP A 55 16.57 7.78 1.29
CA ASP A 55 15.99 9.01 0.78
C ASP A 55 15.35 8.78 -0.60
N ASP A 56 14.02 8.80 -0.62
CA ASP A 56 13.22 8.62 -1.84
C ASP A 56 13.41 9.73 -2.89
N THR A 57 14.07 10.85 -2.54
CA THR A 57 14.43 11.92 -3.49
C THR A 57 15.70 11.60 -4.28
N ILE A 58 16.50 10.63 -3.84
CA ILE A 58 17.70 10.16 -4.53
C ILE A 58 17.30 8.98 -5.45
N PRO A 59 17.49 9.07 -6.78
CA PRO A 59 17.00 8.04 -7.71
C PRO A 59 17.49 6.61 -7.42
N GLU A 60 18.75 6.46 -7.04
CA GLU A 60 19.39 5.18 -6.73
C GLU A 60 18.78 4.54 -5.47
N GLU A 61 18.57 5.35 -4.42
CA GLU A 61 17.97 4.90 -3.17
C GLU A 61 16.48 4.59 -3.33
N ARG A 62 15.76 5.40 -4.10
CA ARG A 62 14.38 5.11 -4.52
C ARG A 62 14.29 3.77 -5.26
N LYS A 63 15.20 3.51 -6.20
CA LYS A 63 15.23 2.24 -6.94
C LYS A 63 15.48 1.05 -6.01
N LEU A 64 16.39 1.20 -5.05
CA LEU A 64 16.64 0.20 -4.01
C LEU A 64 15.40 -0.01 -3.14
N ALA A 65 14.75 1.06 -2.71
CA ALA A 65 13.55 1.00 -1.88
C ALA A 65 12.40 0.24 -2.57
N LEU A 66 12.15 0.54 -3.85
CA LEU A 66 11.16 -0.16 -4.66
C LEU A 66 11.51 -1.66 -4.86
N SER A 67 12.80 -1.99 -5.00
CA SER A 67 13.24 -3.39 -5.09
C SER A 67 13.00 -4.16 -3.80
N ILE A 68 13.31 -3.56 -2.65
CA ILE A 68 13.05 -4.14 -1.32
C ILE A 68 11.55 -4.35 -1.11
N GLY A 69 10.72 -3.37 -1.50
CA GLY A 69 9.27 -3.47 -1.46
C GLY A 69 8.76 -4.68 -2.25
N LYS A 70 9.24 -4.88 -3.48
CA LYS A 70 8.88 -6.04 -4.31
C LYS A 70 9.32 -7.38 -3.72
N GLN A 71 10.53 -7.46 -3.17
CA GLN A 71 11.01 -8.69 -2.51
C GLN A 71 10.15 -9.04 -1.28
N LEU A 72 9.75 -8.03 -0.50
CA LEU A 72 8.86 -8.22 0.64
C LEU A 72 7.44 -8.61 0.20
N LEU A 73 6.96 -8.05 -0.91
CA LEU A 73 5.71 -8.43 -1.53
C LEU A 73 5.74 -9.88 -2.04
N ASP A 74 6.84 -10.36 -2.64
CA ASP A 74 7.01 -11.77 -3.03
C ASP A 74 6.97 -12.73 -1.86
N PHE A 75 7.44 -12.28 -0.70
CA PHE A 75 7.29 -13.03 0.54
C PHE A 75 5.84 -13.06 1.04
N CYS A 76 4.95 -12.21 0.54
CA CYS A 76 3.54 -12.15 0.96
C CYS A 76 2.63 -12.97 0.05
N ASP A 77 1.49 -13.41 0.60
CA ASP A 77 0.48 -14.19 -0.11
C ASP A 77 -0.55 -13.28 -0.81
N VAL A 78 -0.76 -12.07 -0.30
CA VAL A 78 -1.74 -11.09 -0.79
C VAL A 78 -1.20 -9.67 -0.70
N LEU A 79 -1.75 -8.76 -1.52
CA LEU A 79 -1.57 -7.31 -1.39
C LEU A 79 -2.89 -6.67 -0.96
N ILE A 80 -2.82 -5.74 -0.01
CA ILE A 80 -3.97 -4.98 0.48
C ILE A 80 -3.69 -3.49 0.25
N ILE A 81 -4.50 -2.88 -0.62
CA ILE A 81 -4.54 -1.46 -0.89
C ILE A 81 -5.25 -0.77 0.28
N CYS A 82 -4.56 0.19 0.90
CA CYS A 82 -5.08 0.98 2.00
C CYS A 82 -5.00 2.48 1.66
N GLY A 83 -6.07 3.21 1.98
CA GLY A 83 -6.23 4.63 1.66
C GLY A 83 -7.22 4.88 0.53
N GLY A 84 -7.54 6.17 0.31
CA GLY A 84 -8.54 6.60 -0.67
C GLY A 84 -8.02 6.86 -2.09
N ARG A 85 -6.71 6.68 -2.32
CA ARG A 85 -6.06 6.96 -3.61
C ARG A 85 -4.92 5.99 -3.89
N ILE A 86 -4.54 5.87 -5.16
CA ILE A 86 -3.37 5.09 -5.59
C ILE A 86 -2.27 6.06 -6.02
N SER A 87 -1.09 5.94 -5.40
CA SER A 87 0.11 6.70 -5.80
C SER A 87 0.91 5.95 -6.86
N SER A 88 1.84 6.63 -7.54
CA SER A 88 2.73 5.99 -8.54
C SER A 88 3.59 4.85 -7.97
N GLY A 89 4.00 4.96 -6.70
CA GLY A 89 4.70 3.88 -5.99
C GLY A 89 3.81 2.65 -5.81
N MET A 90 2.56 2.88 -5.39
CA MET A 90 1.56 1.81 -5.22
C MET A 90 1.20 1.14 -6.54
N GLU A 91 1.07 1.91 -7.62
CA GLU A 91 0.80 1.34 -8.96
C GLU A 91 1.82 0.26 -9.33
N GLY A 92 3.11 0.51 -9.10
CA GLY A 92 4.17 -0.45 -9.38
C GLY A 92 4.04 -1.74 -8.56
N GLU A 93 3.63 -1.64 -7.30
CA GLU A 93 3.41 -2.80 -6.41
C GLU A 93 2.15 -3.58 -6.80
N ILE A 94 1.05 -2.89 -7.09
CA ILE A 94 -0.23 -3.51 -7.43
C ILE A 94 -0.16 -4.23 -8.77
N ARG A 95 0.45 -3.61 -9.79
CA ARG A 95 0.71 -4.28 -11.08
C ARG A 95 1.55 -5.52 -10.87
N TYR A 96 2.63 -5.41 -10.12
CA TYR A 96 3.51 -6.53 -9.82
C TYR A 96 2.79 -7.66 -9.07
N ALA A 97 1.90 -7.34 -8.12
CA ALA A 97 1.08 -8.34 -7.43
C ALA A 97 0.19 -9.11 -8.42
N HIS A 98 -0.48 -8.43 -9.34
CA HIS A 98 -1.26 -9.09 -10.39
C HIS A 98 -0.41 -9.95 -11.32
N ASP A 99 0.73 -9.43 -11.80
CA ASP A 99 1.64 -10.14 -12.70
C ASP A 99 2.22 -11.41 -12.07
N THR A 100 2.36 -11.42 -10.75
CA THR A 100 2.86 -12.57 -9.97
C THR A 100 1.73 -13.45 -9.40
N GLY A 101 0.49 -13.26 -9.84
CA GLY A 101 -0.66 -14.10 -9.49
C GLY A 101 -1.14 -13.95 -8.04
N LYS A 102 -0.75 -12.89 -7.34
CA LYS A 102 -1.18 -12.61 -5.96
C LYS A 102 -2.61 -12.06 -5.95
N GLU A 103 -3.34 -12.38 -4.89
CA GLU A 103 -4.66 -11.76 -4.68
C GLU A 103 -4.48 -10.31 -4.22
N VAL A 104 -5.24 -9.40 -4.82
CA VAL A 104 -5.26 -7.98 -4.47
C VAL A 104 -6.61 -7.64 -3.84
N TYR A 105 -6.58 -6.94 -2.71
CA TYR A 105 -7.77 -6.45 -2.01
C TYR A 105 -7.66 -4.96 -1.77
N TRP A 106 -8.79 -4.28 -1.70
CA TRP A 106 -8.88 -2.91 -1.19
C TRP A 106 -9.56 -2.94 0.18
N LEU A 107 -8.90 -2.35 1.17
CA LEU A 107 -9.48 -2.07 2.49
C LEU A 107 -10.48 -0.90 2.39
N GLU A 108 -11.76 -1.21 2.53
CA GLU A 108 -12.83 -0.22 2.57
C GLU A 108 -13.13 0.14 4.03
N GLY A 109 -13.23 1.45 4.32
CA GLY A 109 -13.41 1.95 5.69
C GLY A 109 -14.03 3.34 5.71
N GLY A 110 -15.35 3.39 5.90
CA GLY A 110 -16.11 4.61 6.20
C GLY A 110 -17.19 4.39 7.27
N ARG A 111 -17.61 3.14 7.50
CA ARG A 111 -18.41 2.70 8.64
C ARG A 111 -17.97 1.29 9.02
N ASP A 112 -17.80 1.04 10.31
CA ASP A 112 -17.60 -0.29 10.88
C ASP A 112 -18.68 -1.25 10.34
N PRO A 113 -18.34 -2.46 9.85
CA PRO A 113 -17.01 -3.08 9.84
C PRO A 113 -16.14 -2.76 8.63
N PHE A 114 -14.82 -2.75 8.87
CA PHE A 114 -13.80 -2.80 7.82
C PHE A 114 -14.04 -4.01 6.92
N GLN A 115 -14.02 -3.77 5.61
CA GLN A 115 -14.24 -4.81 4.62
C GLN A 115 -13.10 -4.86 3.62
N LEU A 116 -12.88 -6.04 3.04
CA LEU A 116 -11.93 -6.24 1.96
C LEU A 116 -12.69 -6.52 0.67
N ARG A 117 -12.63 -5.60 -0.27
CA ARG A 117 -13.12 -5.81 -1.62
C ARG A 117 -12.01 -6.41 -2.47
N LYS A 118 -12.24 -7.61 -3.02
CA LYS A 118 -11.28 -8.24 -3.93
C LYS A 118 -11.24 -7.47 -5.25
N ILE A 119 -10.03 -7.12 -5.70
CA ILE A 119 -9.79 -6.48 -6.99
C ILE A 119 -9.42 -7.57 -8.00
N LYS A 120 -10.23 -7.77 -9.04
CA LYS A 120 -9.98 -8.87 -9.99
C LYS A 120 -8.96 -8.53 -11.05
N ASN A 121 -8.85 -7.25 -11.43
CA ASN A 121 -7.93 -6.78 -12.45
C ASN A 121 -7.65 -5.28 -12.30
N TRP A 122 -6.56 -4.84 -12.93
CA TRP A 122 -6.11 -3.44 -12.93
C TRP A 122 -7.18 -2.43 -13.38
N LYS A 123 -8.05 -2.79 -14.33
CA LYS A 123 -9.08 -1.86 -14.87
C LYS A 123 -10.10 -1.46 -13.81
N GLU A 124 -10.30 -2.26 -12.76
CA GLU A 124 -11.23 -1.93 -11.66
C GLU A 124 -10.77 -0.76 -10.79
N ILE A 125 -9.48 -0.41 -10.87
CA ILE A 125 -8.87 0.63 -10.03
C ILE A 125 -8.15 1.71 -10.85
N GLU A 126 -8.14 1.59 -12.18
CA GLU A 126 -7.50 2.54 -13.10
C GLU A 126 -8.01 3.98 -12.91
N TYR A 127 -9.31 4.16 -12.64
CA TYR A 127 -9.86 5.49 -12.34
C TYR A 127 -9.29 6.10 -11.06
N ALA A 128 -9.03 5.29 -10.02
CA ALA A 128 -8.46 5.77 -8.76
C ALA A 128 -6.96 6.11 -8.86
N VAL A 129 -6.29 5.64 -9.91
CA VAL A 129 -4.93 6.05 -10.29
C VAL A 129 -4.97 7.41 -10.99
N GLN A 130 -6.05 7.70 -11.72
CA GLN A 130 -6.18 8.89 -12.56
C GLN A 130 -6.64 10.16 -11.82
N ILE A 131 -7.14 10.06 -10.58
CA ILE A 131 -7.55 11.24 -9.79
C ILE A 131 -6.28 11.95 -9.27
N PRO A 132 -5.92 13.13 -9.80
CA PRO A 132 -4.80 13.91 -9.28
C PRO A 132 -5.22 14.63 -7.98
N GLU A 133 -4.26 15.09 -7.18
CA GLU A 133 -4.46 15.83 -5.92
C GLU A 133 -5.39 17.07 -5.98
N ASN A 134 -5.84 17.49 -7.17
CA ASN A 134 -6.55 18.75 -7.37
C ASN A 134 -8.09 18.69 -7.21
N HIS A 135 -8.68 17.58 -6.76
CA HIS A 135 -10.15 17.42 -6.69
C HIS A 135 -10.72 17.02 -5.33
N ILE A 136 -9.94 17.07 -4.25
CA ILE A 136 -10.49 17.04 -2.90
C ILE A 136 -10.25 18.44 -2.33
N SER A 137 -11.32 19.24 -2.37
CA SER A 137 -11.37 20.54 -1.72
C SER A 137 -10.92 20.41 -0.26
N GLU A 138 -9.92 21.20 0.12
CA GLU A 138 -9.76 21.68 1.49
C GLU A 138 -11.06 22.35 1.99
#